data_AF-A0A1A8ISZ3-F1
#
_entry.id   AF-A0A1A8ISZ3-F1
#
_cell.length_a   1.000
_cell.length_b   1.000
_cell.length_c   1.000
_cell.angle_alpha   90.00
_cell.angle_beta   90.00
_cell.angle_gamma   90.00
#
_symmetry.space_group_name_H-M   'P 1'
#
loop_
_entity.id
_entity.type
_entity.pdbx_description
1 polymer ?
#
loop_
_entity_poly.entity_id
_entity_poly.type
_entity_poly.pdbx_seq_one_letter_code
_entity_poly.pdbx_strand_id
1 'polypeptide(L)'
;WAMSAGYGACLMNKPELVKDMVRQIRNQVDKPNYTTSIKIRIHKDLRKTVDLCQKAESAGVSWITVHGRTTDERHQPVHYDAIKTIKDSLSVPVIANGDIKYLCDVESTHQLTGVDGVMAARGLLANPAMFAGYEDTPLECIWDWVDISTELGTPFTCFHRHLVYMLERVSSQPERKVFNSLSSTSAVIDYLQNTYGTLQDLGT
;
A
#
# COMPACT_ATOMS: atom_id res chain seq x y z
N TRP A 1 14.28 -3.83 13.57
CA TRP A 1 14.68 -2.52 14.12
C TRP A 1 13.47 -1.69 14.57
N ALA A 2 12.47 -1.39 13.72
CA ALA A 2 11.37 -0.48 14.07
C ALA A 2 10.57 -0.92 15.32
N MET A 3 10.18 -2.19 15.40
CA MET A 3 9.48 -2.72 16.59
C MET A 3 10.35 -2.70 17.85
N SER A 4 11.66 -2.92 17.70
CA SER A 4 12.62 -2.86 18.82
C SER A 4 12.81 -1.43 19.33
N ALA A 5 12.66 -0.43 18.45
CA ALA A 5 12.68 0.98 18.80
C ALA A 5 11.32 1.51 19.29
N GLY A 6 10.32 0.63 19.44
CA GLY A 6 8.99 1.00 19.94
C GLY A 6 8.04 1.55 18.87
N TYR A 7 8.40 1.50 17.59
CA TYR A 7 7.58 2.00 16.48
C TYR A 7 6.76 0.90 15.79
N GLY A 8 5.77 1.33 15.00
CA GLY A 8 4.95 0.45 14.18
C GLY A 8 4.06 -0.46 15.03
N ALA A 9 4.00 -1.76 14.68
CA ALA A 9 3.07 -2.70 15.29
C ALA A 9 3.28 -2.92 16.82
N CYS A 10 4.43 -2.52 17.38
CA CYS A 10 4.65 -2.53 18.82
C CYS A 10 3.62 -1.66 19.57
N LEU A 11 3.19 -0.55 18.96
CA LEU A 11 2.20 0.38 19.52
C LEU A 11 0.80 -0.25 19.66
N MET A 12 0.51 -1.34 18.96
CA MET A 12 -0.78 -2.04 19.10
C MET A 12 -0.99 -2.62 20.50
N ASN A 13 0.09 -2.80 21.28
CA ASN A 13 0.02 -3.22 22.68
C ASN A 13 -0.11 -2.05 23.66
N LYS A 14 -0.18 -0.81 23.16
CA LYS A 14 -0.20 0.43 23.97
C LYS A 14 -1.36 1.34 23.53
N PRO A 15 -2.63 0.90 23.66
CA PRO A 15 -3.78 1.63 23.11
C PRO A 15 -3.96 3.04 23.70
N GLU A 16 -3.66 3.24 24.99
CA GLU A 16 -3.71 4.59 25.59
C GLU A 16 -2.65 5.53 24.99
N LEU A 17 -1.46 5.02 24.68
CA LEU A 17 -0.43 5.81 24.01
C LEU A 17 -0.88 6.22 22.60
N VAL A 18 -1.48 5.30 21.84
CA VAL A 18 -2.00 5.59 20.50
C VAL A 18 -3.11 6.66 20.56
N LYS A 19 -4.04 6.51 21.51
CA LYS A 19 -5.09 7.49 21.79
C LYS A 19 -4.50 8.88 22.10
N ASP A 20 -3.50 8.94 22.97
CA ASP A 20 -2.84 10.20 23.32
C ASP A 20 -2.12 10.84 22.14
N MET A 21 -1.44 10.04 21.30
CA MET A 21 -0.80 10.54 20.08
C MET A 21 -1.83 11.15 19.11
N VAL A 22 -2.95 10.46 18.86
CA VAL A 22 -4.02 10.97 17.99
C VAL A 22 -4.60 12.27 18.55
N ARG A 23 -4.90 12.31 19.85
CA ARG A 23 -5.45 13.49 20.53
C ARG A 23 -4.48 14.67 20.47
N GLN A 24 -3.18 14.45 20.67
CA GLN A 24 -2.19 15.51 20.57
C GLN A 24 -2.12 16.11 19.17
N ILE A 25 -2.12 15.29 18.12
CA ILE A 25 -2.15 15.77 16.73
C ILE A 25 -3.40 16.62 16.49
N ARG A 26 -4.57 16.14 16.94
CA ARG A 26 -5.84 16.87 16.80
C ARG A 26 -5.85 18.22 17.51
N ASN A 27 -5.21 18.32 18.66
CA ASN A 27 -5.19 19.55 19.46
C ASN A 27 -4.16 20.59 18.98
N GLN A 28 -3.12 20.16 18.25
CA GLN A 28 -2.01 21.04 17.85
C GLN A 28 -2.14 21.61 16.44
N VAL A 29 -3.01 21.04 15.61
CA VAL A 29 -3.20 21.50 14.24
C VAL A 29 -4.44 22.38 14.16
N ASP A 30 -4.22 23.71 14.11
CA ASP A 30 -5.27 24.74 13.96
C ASP A 30 -5.83 24.81 12.54
N LYS A 31 -6.31 23.66 12.04
CA LYS A 31 -7.06 23.56 10.79
C LYS A 31 -8.22 22.59 11.02
N PRO A 32 -9.49 23.03 11.00
CA PRO A 32 -10.63 22.18 11.33
C PRO A 32 -10.75 20.95 10.43
N ASN A 33 -10.34 21.09 9.16
CA ASN A 33 -10.38 20.04 8.14
C ASN A 33 -9.10 19.20 8.07
N TYR A 34 -8.13 19.40 8.97
CA TYR A 34 -6.96 18.53 9.01
C TYR A 34 -7.39 17.11 9.37
N THR A 35 -6.87 16.11 8.67
CA THR A 35 -7.22 14.71 8.92
C THR A 35 -6.07 13.97 9.58
N THR A 36 -6.39 13.12 10.56
CA THR A 36 -5.42 12.25 11.23
C THR A 36 -5.88 10.82 11.07
N SER A 37 -5.06 9.93 10.52
CA SER A 37 -5.42 8.52 10.36
C SER A 37 -4.40 7.60 11.02
N ILE A 38 -4.82 6.38 11.31
CA ILE A 38 -3.90 5.32 11.75
C ILE A 38 -4.00 4.11 10.84
N LYS A 39 -2.89 3.38 10.70
CA LYS A 39 -2.83 2.09 10.02
C LYS A 39 -2.33 1.02 10.98
N ILE A 40 -3.11 -0.03 11.15
CA ILE A 40 -2.84 -1.10 12.11
C ILE A 40 -2.77 -2.48 11.45
N ARG A 41 -2.25 -3.45 12.21
CA ARG A 41 -2.49 -4.89 12.03
C ARG A 41 -3.52 -5.33 13.07
N ILE A 42 -3.97 -6.59 13.01
CA ILE A 42 -4.88 -7.16 14.02
C ILE A 42 -4.13 -7.91 15.13
N HIS A 43 -4.74 -8.03 16.31
CA HIS A 43 -4.34 -8.96 17.36
C HIS A 43 -4.97 -10.34 17.15
N LYS A 44 -4.34 -11.39 17.71
CA LYS A 44 -4.95 -12.74 17.82
C LYS A 44 -6.25 -12.69 18.62
N ASP A 45 -6.26 -11.90 19.71
CA ASP A 45 -7.49 -11.56 20.42
C ASP A 45 -8.09 -10.30 19.81
N LEU A 46 -9.13 -10.48 18.98
CA LEU A 46 -9.73 -9.39 18.22
C LEU A 46 -10.31 -8.29 19.12
N ARG A 47 -10.72 -8.61 20.35
CA ARG A 47 -11.22 -7.63 21.34
C ARG A 47 -10.19 -6.55 21.63
N LYS A 48 -8.90 -6.90 21.64
CA LYS A 48 -7.81 -5.92 21.82
C LYS A 48 -7.67 -4.98 20.63
N THR A 49 -7.95 -5.48 19.42
CA THR A 49 -7.94 -4.65 18.21
C THR A 49 -9.12 -3.67 18.23
N VAL A 50 -10.31 -4.15 18.60
CA VAL A 50 -11.50 -3.32 18.72
C VAL A 50 -11.30 -2.23 19.80
N ASP A 51 -10.79 -2.58 20.99
CA ASP A 51 -10.46 -1.62 22.05
C ASP A 51 -9.50 -0.52 21.56
N LEU A 52 -8.43 -0.90 20.86
CA LEU A 52 -7.50 0.05 20.25
C LEU A 52 -8.20 1.00 19.26
N CYS A 53 -9.05 0.45 18.40
CA CYS A 53 -9.74 1.23 17.37
C CYS A 53 -10.75 2.21 17.98
N GLN A 54 -11.56 1.76 18.93
CA GLN A 54 -12.55 2.60 19.62
C GLN A 54 -11.88 3.72 20.43
N LYS A 55 -10.72 3.44 21.03
CA LYS A 55 -9.92 4.48 21.69
C LYS A 55 -9.38 5.51 20.70
N ALA A 56 -8.87 5.07 19.55
CA ALA A 56 -8.41 5.99 18.50
C ALA A 56 -9.57 6.82 17.92
N GLU A 57 -10.75 6.22 17.73
CA GLU A 57 -11.98 6.91 17.35
C GLU A 57 -12.37 7.97 18.38
N SER A 58 -12.38 7.63 19.67
CA SER A 58 -12.68 8.59 20.75
C SER A 58 -11.69 9.76 20.82
N ALA A 59 -10.47 9.59 20.30
CA ALA A 59 -9.46 10.64 20.22
C ALA A 59 -9.60 11.52 18.97
N GLY A 60 -10.55 11.23 18.08
CA GLY A 60 -10.81 12.01 16.87
C GLY A 60 -9.99 11.58 15.66
N VAL A 61 -9.67 10.29 15.53
CA VAL A 61 -9.11 9.77 14.27
C VAL A 61 -10.13 9.94 13.14
N SER A 62 -9.67 10.33 11.95
CA SER A 62 -10.51 10.56 10.77
C SER A 62 -10.88 9.26 10.05
N TRP A 63 -9.99 8.27 10.05
CA TRP A 63 -10.26 6.90 9.57
C TRP A 63 -9.19 5.93 10.07
N ILE A 64 -9.49 4.63 9.98
CA ILE A 64 -8.57 3.55 10.38
C ILE A 64 -8.33 2.61 9.21
N THR A 65 -7.06 2.39 8.84
CA THR A 65 -6.69 1.35 7.88
C THR A 65 -6.30 0.06 8.61
N VAL A 66 -6.98 -1.05 8.32
CA VAL A 66 -6.75 -2.34 8.99
C VAL A 66 -6.13 -3.33 8.01
N HIS A 67 -4.90 -3.77 8.32
CA HIS A 67 -4.37 -4.98 7.70
C HIS A 67 -4.86 -6.20 8.48
N GLY A 68 -5.67 -7.04 7.86
CA GLY A 68 -6.25 -8.26 8.45
C GLY A 68 -5.25 -9.39 8.71
N ARG A 69 -3.99 -9.07 9.02
CA ARG A 69 -2.96 -10.03 9.45
C ARG A 69 -2.39 -9.59 10.78
N THR A 70 -2.12 -10.53 11.66
CA THR A 70 -1.32 -10.32 12.87
C THR A 70 0.14 -10.03 12.52
N THR A 71 0.96 -9.60 13.47
CA THR A 71 2.38 -9.33 13.25
C THR A 71 3.18 -10.55 12.80
N ASP A 72 2.76 -11.73 13.23
CA ASP A 72 3.45 -13.00 12.97
C ASP A 72 3.06 -13.59 11.60
N GLU A 73 1.96 -13.12 11.02
CA GLU A 73 1.42 -13.55 9.74
C GLU A 73 2.00 -12.69 8.61
N ARG A 74 3.16 -13.09 8.05
CA ARG A 74 3.73 -12.40 6.88
C ARG A 74 3.13 -12.85 5.55
N HIS A 75 2.86 -14.14 5.41
CA HIS A 75 2.42 -14.78 4.17
C HIS A 75 1.12 -15.58 4.30
N GLN A 76 0.44 -15.50 5.46
CA GLN A 76 -0.85 -16.15 5.66
C GLN A 76 -1.98 -15.41 4.94
N PRO A 77 -3.13 -16.03 4.68
CA PRO A 77 -4.31 -15.33 4.17
C PRO A 77 -4.73 -14.14 5.05
N VAL A 78 -5.45 -13.18 4.48
CA VAL A 78 -6.01 -12.03 5.20
C VAL A 78 -7.32 -12.44 5.86
N HIS A 79 -7.48 -12.09 7.14
CA HIS A 79 -8.70 -12.32 7.92
C HIS A 79 -9.73 -11.22 7.64
N TYR A 80 -10.50 -11.35 6.55
CA TYR A 80 -11.54 -10.37 6.20
C TYR A 80 -12.68 -10.29 7.24
N ASP A 81 -13.03 -11.40 7.88
CA ASP A 81 -14.05 -11.40 8.97
C ASP A 81 -13.62 -10.55 10.17
N ALA A 82 -12.31 -10.52 10.47
CA ALA A 82 -11.76 -9.66 11.51
C ALA A 82 -11.87 -8.18 11.11
N ILE A 83 -11.60 -7.85 9.84
CA ILE A 83 -11.79 -6.49 9.31
C ILE A 83 -13.27 -6.09 9.39
N LYS A 84 -14.19 -6.98 9.00
CA LYS A 84 -15.64 -6.76 9.11
C LYS A 84 -16.05 -6.46 10.55
N THR A 85 -15.62 -7.29 11.50
CA THR A 85 -15.93 -7.09 12.93
C THR A 85 -15.46 -5.72 13.43
N ILE A 86 -14.28 -5.26 12.96
CA ILE A 86 -13.77 -3.93 13.31
C ILE A 86 -14.60 -2.84 12.65
N LYS A 87 -14.95 -2.97 11.36
CA LYS A 87 -15.83 -2.03 10.65
C LYS A 87 -17.18 -1.89 11.34
N ASP A 88 -17.80 -2.99 11.73
CA ASP A 88 -19.10 -3.01 12.43
C ASP A 88 -19.02 -2.39 13.84
N SER A 89 -17.82 -2.24 14.41
CA SER A 89 -17.59 -1.69 15.76
C SER A 89 -17.28 -0.19 15.82
N LEU A 90 -17.21 0.48 14.67
CA LEU A 90 -16.76 1.87 14.54
C LEU A 90 -17.75 2.70 13.70
N SER A 91 -17.78 4.00 13.96
CA SER A 91 -18.53 5.00 13.17
C SER A 91 -17.65 5.69 12.14
N VAL A 92 -16.35 5.87 12.41
CA VAL A 92 -15.39 6.41 11.44
C VAL A 92 -15.15 5.46 10.26
N PRO A 93 -14.74 5.97 9.09
CA PRO A 93 -14.39 5.12 7.96
C PRO A 93 -13.29 4.10 8.30
N VAL A 94 -13.45 2.89 7.79
CA VAL A 94 -12.47 1.79 7.88
C VAL A 94 -12.02 1.41 6.48
N ILE A 95 -10.71 1.34 6.29
CA ILE A 95 -10.06 0.99 5.03
C ILE A 95 -9.43 -0.40 5.16
N ALA A 96 -9.85 -1.37 4.34
CA ALA A 96 -9.24 -2.69 4.34
C ALA A 96 -7.88 -2.67 3.66
N ASN A 97 -6.90 -3.38 4.22
CA ASN A 97 -5.60 -3.59 3.61
C ASN A 97 -5.20 -5.07 3.68
N GLY A 98 -4.56 -5.54 2.62
CA GLY A 98 -4.09 -6.92 2.51
C GLY A 98 -4.68 -7.59 1.28
N ASP A 99 -3.80 -8.21 0.51
CA ASP A 99 -4.11 -9.05 -0.65
C ASP A 99 -4.98 -8.45 -1.77
N ILE A 100 -5.15 -7.13 -1.79
CA ILE A 100 -5.68 -6.38 -2.94
C ILE A 100 -4.61 -6.35 -4.05
N LYS A 101 -4.83 -7.12 -5.12
CA LYS A 101 -3.92 -7.26 -6.28
C LYS A 101 -4.57 -6.82 -7.59
N TYR A 102 -5.88 -6.95 -7.68
CA TYR A 102 -6.68 -6.64 -8.86
C TYR A 102 -7.88 -5.79 -8.49
N LEU A 103 -8.50 -5.15 -9.49
CA LEU A 103 -9.69 -4.32 -9.26
C LEU A 103 -10.86 -5.14 -8.70
N CYS A 104 -11.03 -6.39 -9.13
CA CYS A 104 -12.07 -7.28 -8.59
C CYS A 104 -11.88 -7.62 -7.09
N ASP A 105 -10.65 -7.55 -6.57
CA ASP A 105 -10.39 -7.75 -5.13
C ASP A 105 -10.98 -6.59 -4.31
N VAL A 106 -11.08 -5.38 -4.90
CA VAL A 106 -11.69 -4.20 -4.27
C VAL A 106 -13.17 -4.45 -4.03
N GLU A 107 -13.89 -4.85 -5.08
CA GLU A 107 -15.32 -5.13 -5.03
C GLU A 107 -15.63 -6.28 -4.08
N SER A 108 -14.88 -7.38 -4.19
CA SER A 108 -15.04 -8.56 -3.35
C SER A 108 -14.79 -8.22 -1.87
N THR A 109 -13.75 -7.43 -1.58
CA THR A 109 -13.45 -6.99 -0.21
C THR A 109 -14.57 -6.12 0.36
N HIS A 110 -15.09 -5.17 -0.42
CA HIS A 110 -16.20 -4.34 0.00
C HIS A 110 -17.46 -5.16 0.29
N GLN A 111 -17.83 -6.10 -0.60
CA GLN A 111 -18.98 -6.99 -0.41
C GLN A 111 -18.85 -7.84 0.86
N LEU A 112 -17.67 -8.39 1.14
CA LEU A 112 -17.44 -9.25 2.30
C LEU A 112 -17.43 -8.49 3.62
N THR A 113 -16.94 -7.25 3.63
CA THR A 113 -16.60 -6.56 4.89
C THR A 113 -17.38 -5.29 5.16
N GLY A 114 -18.02 -4.70 4.16
CA GLY A 114 -18.72 -3.41 4.28
C GLY A 114 -17.79 -2.22 4.55
N VAL A 115 -16.49 -2.37 4.33
CA VAL A 115 -15.49 -1.29 4.51
C VAL A 115 -15.71 -0.13 3.53
N ASP A 116 -15.33 1.07 3.95
CA ASP A 116 -15.54 2.32 3.21
C ASP A 116 -14.48 2.55 2.12
N GLY A 117 -13.45 1.70 2.09
CA GLY A 117 -12.44 1.71 1.05
C GLY A 117 -11.41 0.60 1.22
N VAL A 118 -10.48 0.53 0.27
CA VAL A 118 -9.37 -0.43 0.30
C VAL A 118 -8.04 0.27 0.05
N MET A 119 -6.97 -0.34 0.56
CA MET A 119 -5.60 0.09 0.34
C MET A 119 -4.82 -1.08 -0.25
N ALA A 120 -4.27 -0.89 -1.45
CA ALA A 120 -3.36 -1.83 -2.10
C ALA A 120 -1.90 -1.44 -1.84
N ALA A 121 -0.99 -2.42 -1.89
CA ALA A 121 0.45 -2.20 -1.76
C ALA A 121 1.22 -3.01 -2.79
N ARG A 122 1.38 -4.32 -2.57
CA ARG A 122 2.10 -5.21 -3.51
C ARG A 122 1.43 -5.26 -4.89
N GLY A 123 0.10 -5.19 -4.97
CA GLY A 123 -0.62 -5.07 -6.23
C GLY A 123 -0.16 -3.86 -7.06
N LEU A 124 -0.02 -2.69 -6.42
CA LEU A 124 0.42 -1.46 -7.08
C LEU A 124 1.92 -1.43 -7.41
N LEU A 125 2.75 -2.20 -6.71
CA LEU A 125 4.14 -2.39 -7.15
C LEU A 125 4.19 -3.14 -8.48
N ALA A 126 3.35 -4.15 -8.64
CA ALA A 126 3.29 -4.96 -9.86
C ALA A 126 2.54 -4.26 -11.00
N ASN A 127 1.49 -3.48 -10.69
CA ASN A 127 0.71 -2.71 -11.65
C ASN A 127 0.20 -1.40 -10.99
N PRO A 128 0.90 -0.27 -11.18
CA PRO A 128 0.48 1.03 -10.66
C PRO A 128 -0.85 1.52 -11.27
N ALA A 129 -1.20 1.06 -12.48
CA ALA A 129 -2.42 1.42 -13.19
C ALA A 129 -3.63 0.54 -12.82
N MET A 130 -3.51 -0.34 -11.80
CA MET A 130 -4.58 -1.27 -11.41
C MET A 130 -5.90 -0.56 -11.10
N PHE A 131 -5.87 0.59 -10.42
CA PHE A 131 -7.10 1.34 -10.12
C PHE A 131 -7.68 2.10 -11.33
N ALA A 132 -6.93 2.23 -12.42
CA ALA A 132 -7.45 2.75 -13.69
C ALA A 132 -8.10 1.64 -14.56
N GLY A 133 -8.16 0.40 -14.06
CA GLY A 133 -8.83 -0.72 -14.73
C GLY A 133 -7.92 -1.58 -15.62
N TYR A 134 -6.61 -1.34 -15.61
CA TYR A 134 -5.65 -2.16 -16.35
C TYR A 134 -5.38 -3.48 -15.63
N GLU A 135 -5.30 -4.58 -16.38
CA GLU A 135 -4.92 -5.89 -15.83
C GLU A 135 -3.42 -5.95 -15.50
N ASP A 136 -2.59 -5.37 -16.38
CA ASP A 136 -1.13 -5.27 -16.25
C ASP A 136 -0.63 -3.84 -16.44
N THR A 137 0.65 -3.58 -16.10
CA THR A 137 1.23 -2.23 -16.24
C THR A 137 1.27 -1.82 -17.72
N PRO A 138 0.59 -0.74 -18.13
CA PRO A 138 0.70 -0.23 -19.49
C PRO A 138 2.11 0.33 -19.73
N LEU A 139 2.62 0.20 -20.95
CA LEU A 139 3.95 0.72 -21.32
C LEU A 139 4.09 2.22 -21.05
N GLU A 140 3.00 2.98 -21.21
CA GLU A 140 2.96 4.41 -20.88
C GLU A 140 3.34 4.65 -19.41
N CYS A 141 2.77 3.88 -18.48
CA CYS A 141 3.07 4.01 -17.05
C CYS A 141 4.55 3.65 -16.73
N ILE A 142 5.17 2.76 -17.51
CA ILE A 142 6.59 2.44 -17.38
C ILE A 142 7.44 3.66 -17.76
N TRP A 143 7.11 4.31 -18.88
CA TRP A 143 7.82 5.49 -19.34
C TRP A 143 7.57 6.71 -18.44
N ASP A 144 6.34 6.91 -17.95
CA ASP A 144 6.04 7.93 -16.93
C ASP A 144 6.94 7.78 -15.70
N TRP A 145 7.15 6.53 -15.23
CA TRP A 145 8.05 6.28 -14.12
C TRP A 145 9.51 6.61 -14.46
N VAL A 146 9.97 6.32 -15.68
CA VAL A 146 11.32 6.68 -16.13
C VAL A 146 11.52 8.20 -16.12
N ASP A 147 10.56 8.94 -16.67
CA ASP A 147 10.61 10.39 -16.76
C ASP A 147 10.59 11.03 -15.37
N ILE A 148 9.62 10.67 -14.53
CA ILE A 148 9.53 11.17 -13.14
C ILE A 148 10.79 10.83 -12.35
N SER A 149 11.31 9.61 -12.48
CA SER A 149 12.48 9.17 -11.71
C SER A 149 13.75 9.91 -12.10
N THR A 150 13.94 10.14 -13.39
CA THR A 150 15.12 10.84 -13.93
C THR A 150 15.07 12.32 -13.61
N GLU A 151 13.89 12.96 -13.72
CA GLU A 151 13.67 14.36 -13.36
C GLU A 151 13.97 14.62 -11.87
N LEU A 152 13.50 13.72 -10.99
CA LEU A 152 13.68 13.85 -9.54
C LEU A 152 15.05 13.35 -9.02
N GLY A 153 15.92 12.83 -9.90
CA GLY A 153 17.23 12.29 -9.50
C GLY A 153 17.14 11.08 -8.58
N THR A 154 16.16 10.20 -8.82
CA THR A 154 15.91 9.02 -7.99
C THR A 154 17.13 8.08 -7.96
N PRO A 155 17.58 7.59 -6.78
CA PRO A 155 18.68 6.64 -6.70
C PRO A 155 18.43 5.40 -7.56
N PHE A 156 19.48 4.94 -8.26
CA PHE A 156 19.40 3.81 -9.20
C PHE A 156 18.71 2.57 -8.62
N THR A 157 19.01 2.22 -7.37
CA THR A 157 18.41 1.05 -6.71
C THR A 157 16.89 1.15 -6.58
N CYS A 158 16.35 2.34 -6.28
CA CYS A 158 14.91 2.58 -6.22
C CYS A 158 14.30 2.60 -7.62
N PHE A 159 14.92 3.35 -8.53
CA PHE A 159 14.53 3.46 -9.95
C PHE A 159 14.37 2.08 -10.60
N HIS A 160 15.43 1.27 -10.55
CA HIS A 160 15.47 -0.05 -11.15
C HIS A 160 14.52 -1.02 -10.44
N ARG A 161 14.47 -1.01 -9.10
CA ARG A 161 13.62 -1.95 -8.35
C ARG A 161 12.13 -1.75 -8.62
N HIS A 162 11.67 -0.52 -8.82
CA HIS A 162 10.28 -0.25 -9.22
C HIS A 162 9.98 -0.85 -10.59
N LEU A 163 10.84 -0.63 -11.59
CA LEU A 163 10.70 -1.23 -12.92
C LEU A 163 10.69 -2.76 -12.88
N VAL A 164 11.52 -3.37 -12.03
CA VAL A 164 11.53 -4.84 -11.83
C VAL A 164 10.16 -5.35 -11.39
N TYR A 165 9.45 -4.63 -10.53
CA TYR A 165 8.09 -5.02 -10.13
C TYR A 165 7.07 -4.77 -11.25
N MET A 166 7.11 -3.60 -11.90
CA MET A 166 6.18 -3.23 -12.97
C MET A 166 6.25 -4.20 -14.18
N LEU A 167 7.45 -4.68 -14.50
CA LEU A 167 7.71 -5.60 -15.61
C LEU A 167 7.45 -7.08 -15.27
N GLU A 168 7.11 -7.41 -14.02
CA GLU A 168 7.02 -8.81 -13.58
C GLU A 168 6.04 -9.64 -14.42
N ARG A 169 4.93 -9.01 -14.85
CA ARG A 169 3.86 -9.63 -15.65
C ARG A 169 3.93 -9.29 -17.14
N VAL A 170 4.63 -8.21 -17.49
CA VAL A 170 4.77 -7.73 -18.87
C VAL A 170 5.85 -8.54 -19.61
N SER A 171 6.91 -8.93 -18.90
CA SER A 171 8.09 -9.55 -19.50
C SER A 171 8.17 -11.06 -19.28
N SER A 172 8.75 -11.75 -20.25
CA SER A 172 9.10 -13.16 -20.14
C SER A 172 10.17 -13.42 -19.06
N GLN A 173 10.33 -14.68 -18.64
CA GLN A 173 11.35 -15.04 -17.64
C GLN A 173 12.80 -14.76 -18.11
N PRO A 174 13.19 -15.02 -19.38
CA PRO A 174 14.52 -14.66 -19.88
C PRO A 174 14.78 -13.16 -19.87
N GLU A 175 13.82 -12.34 -20.34
CA GLU A 175 13.91 -10.88 -20.33
C GLU A 175 14.14 -10.34 -18.92
N ARG A 176 13.37 -10.83 -17.93
CA ARG A 176 13.54 -10.43 -16.53
C ARG A 176 14.92 -10.74 -15.99
N LYS A 177 15.54 -11.86 -16.37
CA LYS A 177 16.91 -12.18 -15.92
C LYS A 177 17.92 -11.17 -16.44
N VAL A 178 17.79 -10.78 -17.71
CA VAL A 178 18.65 -9.76 -18.33
C VAL A 178 18.39 -8.41 -17.67
N PHE A 179 17.14 -7.98 -17.59
CA PHE A 179 16.75 -6.70 -17.02
C PHE A 179 17.21 -6.53 -15.57
N ASN A 180 17.05 -7.56 -14.73
CA ASN A 180 17.45 -7.52 -13.33
C ASN A 180 18.97 -7.46 -13.12
N SER A 181 19.77 -7.79 -14.15
CA SER A 181 21.24 -7.74 -14.09
C SER A 181 21.82 -6.37 -14.46
N LEU A 182 21.00 -5.46 -14.98
CA LEU A 182 21.43 -4.11 -15.36
C LEU A 182 21.84 -3.32 -14.12
N SER A 183 22.88 -2.49 -14.28
CA SER A 183 23.57 -1.84 -13.15
C SER A 183 23.67 -0.31 -13.28
N SER A 184 23.12 0.27 -14.34
CA SER A 184 23.06 1.73 -14.53
C SER A 184 21.72 2.17 -15.11
N THR A 185 21.34 3.42 -14.83
CA THR A 185 20.12 4.03 -15.37
C THR A 185 20.13 4.05 -16.90
N SER A 186 21.27 4.38 -17.52
CA SER A 186 21.39 4.39 -18.99
C SER A 186 21.13 3.01 -19.59
N ALA A 187 21.73 1.95 -19.04
CA ALA A 187 21.54 0.59 -19.55
C ALA A 187 20.09 0.11 -19.41
N VAL A 188 19.40 0.54 -18.34
CA VAL A 188 17.97 0.27 -18.16
C VAL A 188 17.13 0.99 -19.23
N ILE A 189 17.39 2.27 -19.48
CA ILE A 189 16.67 3.04 -20.51
C ILE A 189 16.93 2.44 -21.90
N ASP A 190 18.18 2.17 -22.25
CA ASP A 190 18.55 1.56 -23.53
C ASP A 190 17.85 0.21 -23.70
N TYR A 191 17.79 -0.62 -22.65
CA TYR A 191 17.07 -1.89 -22.69
C TYR A 191 15.57 -1.68 -22.96
N LEU A 192 14.93 -0.75 -22.25
CA LEU A 192 13.50 -0.48 -22.41
C LEU A 192 13.19 0.02 -23.83
N GLN A 193 13.99 0.94 -24.37
CA GLN A 193 13.82 1.45 -25.73
C GLN A 193 13.96 0.35 -26.78
N ASN A 194 14.99 -0.50 -26.66
CA ASN A 194 15.24 -1.57 -27.62
C ASN A 194 14.20 -2.70 -27.56
N THR A 195 13.60 -2.92 -26.39
CA THR A 195 12.67 -4.04 -26.17
C THR A 195 11.21 -3.64 -26.40
N TYR A 196 10.82 -2.44 -25.95
CA TYR A 196 9.43 -2.00 -25.93
C TYR A 196 9.15 -0.75 -26.78
N GLY A 197 10.17 -0.20 -27.45
CA GLY A 197 10.06 1.06 -28.18
C GLY A 197 9.96 2.27 -27.24
N THR A 198 9.80 3.45 -27.83
CA THR A 198 9.59 4.71 -27.10
C THR A 198 8.11 5.07 -27.04
N LEU A 199 7.73 6.02 -26.16
CA LEU A 199 6.38 6.58 -26.15
C LEU A 199 5.94 7.13 -27.52
N GLN A 200 6.87 7.68 -28.30
CA GLN A 200 6.59 8.23 -29.63
C GLN A 200 6.20 7.15 -30.64
N ASP A 201 6.67 5.91 -30.43
CA ASP A 201 6.36 4.75 -31.27
C ASP A 201 5.00 4.11 -30.93
N LEU A 202 4.46 4.40 -29.73
CA LEU A 202 3.19 3.85 -29.23
C LEU A 202 1.96 4.71 -29.58
N GLY A 203 2.17 5.93 -30.08
CA GLY A 203 1.14 6.91 -30.43
C GLY A 203 0.76 6.97 -31.91
N THR A 204 1.24 6.04 -32.74
CA THR A 204 0.89 5.86 -34.17
C THR A 204 0.15 4.55 -34.39
#